data_AF-X1EMJ9-F1
#
_entry.id   AF-X1EMJ9-F1
#
_cell.length_a   1.000
_cell.length_b   1.000
_cell.length_c   1.000
_cell.angle_alpha   90.00
_cell.angle_beta   90.00
_cell.angle_gamma   90.00
#
_symmetry.space_group_name_H-M   'P 1'
#
loop_
_entity.id
_entity.type
_entity.pdbx_description
1 polymer ?
#
loop_
_entity_poly.entity_id
_entity_poly.type
_entity_poly.pdbx_seq_one_letter_code
_entity_poly.pdbx_strand_id
1 'polypeptide(L)' 'PGIRPSWAVAHDQKRIMTPSLAIQKGVDYLVIGRPIIAAPSPQEAFLKILNELRNS' A
#
# COMPACT_ATOMS: atom_id res chain seq x y z
N PRO A 1 10.92 4.05 -2.15
CA PRO A 1 10.41 3.14 -1.11
C PRO A 1 9.06 3.66 -0.59
N GLY A 2 7.95 3.14 -1.13
CA GLY A 2 6.62 3.60 -0.74
C GLY A 2 5.55 2.97 -1.62
N ILE A 3 4.90 1.92 -1.10
CA ILE A 3 3.76 1.30 -1.73
C ILE A 3 2.49 1.91 -1.15
N ARG A 4 1.60 2.38 -2.02
CA ARG A 4 0.42 3.13 -1.59
C ARG A 4 -0.87 2.59 -2.23
N PRO A 5 -1.92 2.33 -1.43
CA PRO A 5 -3.23 1.97 -1.94
C PRO A 5 -3.88 3.11 -2.71
N SER A 6 -4.81 2.79 -3.61
CA SER A 6 -5.47 3.73 -4.52
C SER A 6 -6.24 4.87 -3.82
N TRP A 7 -6.60 4.69 -2.56
CA TRP A 7 -7.44 5.60 -1.77
C TRP A 7 -6.69 6.63 -0.92
N ALA A 8 -5.35 6.69 -0.96
CA ALA A 8 -4.56 7.57 -0.09
C ALA A 8 -4.15 8.92 -0.73
N VAL A 9 -4.54 10.04 -0.09
CA VAL A 9 -4.33 11.44 -0.55
C VAL A 9 -2.87 11.78 -0.89
N ALA A 10 -2.65 12.24 -2.12
CA ALA A 10 -1.38 12.30 -2.89
C ALA A 10 -0.24 13.21 -2.37
N HIS A 11 -0.34 13.79 -1.18
CA HIS A 11 0.33 15.08 -0.96
C HIS A 11 1.85 15.12 -0.72
N ASP A 12 2.59 14.02 -0.58
CA ASP A 12 4.04 14.18 -0.38
C ASP A 12 4.89 12.91 -0.53
N GLN A 13 5.07 12.35 -1.74
CA GLN A 13 6.23 11.46 -1.99
C GLN A 13 6.56 11.20 -3.47
N LYS A 14 7.86 11.31 -3.78
CA LYS A 14 8.48 11.29 -5.13
C LYS A 14 8.53 9.95 -5.88
N ARG A 15 8.11 8.81 -5.31
CA ARG A 15 8.04 7.53 -6.02
C ARG A 15 6.98 6.63 -5.37
N ILE A 16 5.76 6.70 -5.88
CA ILE A 16 4.61 5.91 -5.43
C ILE A 16 4.45 4.72 -6.39
N MET A 17 4.51 3.51 -5.86
CA MET A 17 4.23 2.28 -6.59
C MET A 17 2.97 1.63 -5.99
N THR A 18 2.07 1.08 -6.81
CA THR A 18 0.91 0.34 -6.28
C THR A 18 1.35 -1.03 -5.76
N PRO A 19 0.61 -1.63 -4.81
CA PRO A 19 0.93 -2.97 -4.33
C PRO A 19 0.96 -4.01 -5.47
N SER A 20 0.03 -3.94 -6.42
CA SER A 20 -0.02 -4.84 -7.58
C SER A 20 1.20 -4.68 -8.50
N LEU A 21 1.69 -3.46 -8.73
CA LEU A 21 2.89 -3.22 -9.53
C LEU A 21 4.16 -3.72 -8.81
N ALA A 22 4.15 -3.72 -7.48
CA ALA A 22 5.23 -4.28 -6.68
C ALA A 22 5.32 -5.81 -6.85
N ILE A 23 4.17 -6.50 -6.79
CA ILE A 23 4.10 -7.96 -7.02
C ILE A 23 4.60 -8.30 -8.43
N GLN A 24 4.15 -7.58 -9.47
CA GLN A 24 4.61 -7.82 -10.84
C GLN A 24 6.12 -7.64 -11.03
N LYS A 25 6.77 -6.84 -10.16
CA LYS A 25 8.22 -6.65 -10.17
C LYS A 25 8.98 -7.70 -9.34
N GLY A 26 8.29 -8.68 -8.76
CA GLY A 26 8.90 -9.79 -8.04
C GLY A 26 9.54 -9.37 -6.71
N VAL A 27 9.00 -8.36 -6.03
CA VAL A 27 9.56 -7.94 -4.73
C VAL A 27 9.15 -8.91 -3.62
N ASP A 28 10.10 -9.31 -2.79
CA ASP A 28 9.85 -10.22 -1.66
C ASP A 28 9.18 -9.52 -0.47
N TYR A 29 9.35 -8.20 -0.36
CA TYR A 29 8.87 -7.42 0.78
C TYR A 29 8.26 -6.08 0.37
N LEU A 30 7.13 -5.74 1.00
CA LEU A 30 6.40 -4.49 0.83
C LEU A 30 6.48 -3.67 2.13
N VAL A 31 6.99 -2.44 2.05
CA VAL A 31 7.01 -1.51 3.18
C VAL A 31 5.87 -0.49 3.03
N ILE A 32 4.86 -0.61 3.89
CA ILE A 32 3.67 0.25 3.91
C ILE A 32 3.56 0.88 5.30
N GLY A 33 3.79 2.20 5.39
CA GLY A 33 3.78 2.94 6.65
C GLY A 33 2.56 3.84 6.77
N ARG A 34 2.68 5.08 6.27
CA ARG A 34 1.69 6.15 6.45
C ARG A 34 0.23 5.77 6.13
N PRO A 35 -0.09 4.98 5.08
CA PRO A 35 -1.47 4.56 4.82
C PRO A 35 -2.11 3.71 5.93
N ILE A 36 -1.31 2.95 6.69
CA ILE A 36 -1.80 2.11 7.80
C ILE A 36 -1.85 2.95 9.09
N ILE A 37 -0.79 3.71 9.37
CA ILE A 37 -0.65 4.48 10.63
C ILE A 37 -1.63 5.66 10.70
N ALA A 38 -1.94 6.29 9.56
CA ALA A 38 -2.86 7.43 9.50
C ALA A 38 -4.33 7.02 9.30
N ALA A 39 -4.63 5.72 9.23
CA ALA A 39 -6.00 5.24 9.05
C ALA A 39 -6.78 5.30 10.39
N PRO A 40 -8.08 5.61 10.37
CA PRO A 40 -8.93 5.56 11.57
C PRO A 40 -8.95 4.18 12.24
N SER A 41 -8.82 3.12 11.42
CA SER A 41 -8.69 1.74 11.87
C SER A 41 -7.49 1.12 11.14
N PRO A 42 -6.30 1.05 11.79
CA PRO A 42 -5.11 0.47 11.19
C PRO A 42 -5.31 -0.99 10.76
N GLN A 43 -6.08 -1.75 11.54
CA GLN A 43 -6.40 -3.14 11.24
C GLN A 43 -7.23 -3.26 9.95
N GLU A 44 -8.26 -2.43 9.78
CA GLU A 44 -9.06 -2.42 8.55
C GLU A 44 -8.24 -1.97 7.33
N ALA A 45 -7.37 -0.97 7.50
CA ALA A 45 -6.49 -0.52 6.43
C ALA A 45 -5.54 -1.65 5.97
N PHE A 46 -4.98 -2.39 6.91
CA PHE A 46 -4.15 -3.57 6.62
C PHE A 46 -4.95 -4.66 5.91
N LEU A 47 -6.16 -4.98 6.36
CA LEU A 47 -7.02 -5.98 5.72
C LEU A 47 -7.42 -5.58 4.29
N LYS A 48 -7.69 -4.30 4.04
CA LYS A 48 -7.96 -3.78 2.68
C LYS A 48 -6.76 -3.99 1.76
N ILE A 49 -5.56 -3.67 2.23
CA ILE A 49 -4.32 -3.88 1.49
C ILE A 49 -4.10 -5.37 1.18
N LEU A 50 -4.32 -6.25 2.16
CA LEU A 50 -4.21 -7.69 1.94
C LEU A 50 -5.20 -8.20 0.90
N ASN A 51 -6.45 -7.71 0.93
CA ASN A 51 -7.45 -8.08 -0.08
C ASN A 51 -7.07 -7.58 -1.48
N GLU A 52 -6.53 -6.37 -1.60
CA GLU A 52 -6.01 -5.86 -2.88
C GLU A 52 -4.87 -6.74 -3.42
N LEU A 53 -3.94 -7.16 -2.55
CA LEU A 53 -2.83 -8.04 -2.91
C LEU A 53 -3.29 -9.44 -3.33
N ARG A 54 -4.30 -10.00 -2.66
CA ARG A 54 -4.83 -11.35 -2.95
C ARG A 54 -5.65 -11.43 -4.23
N ASN A 55 -6.28 -10.32 -4.62
CA ASN A 55 -7.09 -10.22 -5.83
C ASN A 55 -6.29 -9.71 -7.06
N SER A 56 -4.97 -9.51 -6.91
CA SER A 56 -4.03 -9.14 -7.98
C SER A 56 -3.31 -10.37 -8.53
#